data_AF-A0A9J6GRM3-F1
#
_entry.id   AF-A0A9J6GRM3-F1
#
_cell.length_a   1.000
_cell.length_b   1.000
_cell.length_c   1.000
_cell.angle_alpha   90.00
_cell.angle_beta   90.00
_cell.angle_gamma   90.00
#
_symmetry.space_group_name_H-M   'P 1'
#
loop_
_entity.id
_entity.type
_entity.pdbx_description
1 polymer ?
#
loop_
_entity_poly.entity_id
_entity_poly.type
_entity_poly.pdbx_seq_one_letter_code
_entity_poly.pdbx_strand_id
1 'polypeptide(L)'
;MVVLTFWLLLVAPTWAVAAQRPDCRTNREHTLCKRPNPACIHKKRGLEPGAAAFVLKMHNDFRSKVALGQLRGFRPAADMQELVWDDELAEVAQVRIRRTLRHVDRSSSPVSDVSS
;
A
#
# COMPACT_ATOMS: atom_id res chain seq x y z
N MET A 1 52.35 -12.09 -29.45
CA MET A 1 50.94 -12.40 -29.15
C MET A 1 50.66 -12.33 -27.63
N VAL A 2 50.93 -11.20 -26.96
CA VAL A 2 50.65 -11.05 -25.51
C VAL A 2 50.00 -9.69 -25.18
N VAL A 3 49.86 -8.78 -26.16
CA VAL A 3 49.34 -7.42 -25.92
C VAL A 3 47.82 -7.30 -26.20
N LEU A 4 47.21 -8.30 -26.85
CA LEU A 4 45.78 -8.31 -27.21
C LEU A 4 44.86 -8.90 -26.12
N THR A 5 45.42 -9.58 -25.12
CA THR A 5 44.64 -10.16 -24.01
C THR A 5 44.44 -9.19 -22.84
N PHE A 6 45.15 -8.06 -22.83
CA PHE A 6 45.13 -7.10 -21.72
C PHE A 6 44.04 -6.03 -21.83
N TRP A 7 43.35 -5.96 -22.97
CA TRP A 7 42.28 -4.98 -23.23
C TRP A 7 40.86 -5.51 -22.98
N LEU A 8 40.72 -6.74 -22.47
CA LEU A 8 39.43 -7.37 -22.17
C LEU A 8 39.09 -7.42 -20.67
N LEU A 9 39.93 -6.85 -19.79
CA LEU A 9 39.74 -6.90 -18.33
C LEU A 9 39.49 -5.54 -17.66
N LEU A 10 39.40 -4.44 -18.42
CA LEU A 10 39.23 -3.08 -17.86
C LEU A 10 37.83 -2.46 -18.03
N VAL A 11 36.87 -3.18 -18.61
CA VAL A 11 35.47 -2.75 -18.66
C VAL A 11 34.60 -3.83 -18.03
N ALA A 12 34.86 -4.15 -16.77
CA ALA A 12 33.82 -4.74 -15.93
C ALA A 12 32.80 -3.62 -15.66
N PRO A 13 31.55 -3.73 -16.12
CA PRO A 13 30.53 -2.76 -15.77
C PRO A 13 30.20 -3.01 -14.30
N THR A 14 30.88 -2.33 -13.38
CA THR A 14 30.53 -2.35 -11.95
C THR A 14 29.31 -1.47 -11.71
N TRP A 15 28.17 -1.82 -12.29
CA TRP A 15 26.89 -1.19 -11.98
C TRP A 15 25.93 -2.20 -11.35
N ALA A 16 26.42 -3.09 -10.49
CA ALA A 16 25.52 -3.74 -9.54
C ALA A 16 25.26 -2.79 -8.37
N VAL A 17 24.55 -1.68 -8.62
CA VAL A 17 23.94 -0.91 -7.52
C VAL A 17 22.79 -1.77 -7.01
N ALA A 18 22.95 -2.31 -5.79
CA ALA A 18 21.86 -3.00 -5.12
C ALA A 18 20.66 -2.05 -5.04
N ALA A 19 19.50 -2.45 -5.57
CA ALA A 19 18.27 -1.70 -5.49
C ALA A 19 17.77 -1.66 -4.04
N GLN A 20 18.31 -0.74 -3.24
CA GLN A 20 17.79 -0.44 -1.91
C GLN A 20 16.62 0.54 -2.08
N ARG A 21 15.44 0.22 -1.54
CA ARG A 21 14.31 1.17 -1.51
C ARG A 21 14.77 2.46 -0.80
N PRO A 22 14.59 3.65 -1.43
CA PRO A 22 15.13 4.90 -0.89
C PRO A 22 14.65 5.16 0.55
N ASP A 23 13.43 4.76 0.87
CA ASP A 23 12.79 4.95 2.19
C ASP A 23 13.54 4.28 3.35
N CYS A 24 14.26 3.19 3.09
CA CYS A 24 14.94 2.45 4.15
C CYS A 24 16.32 3.01 4.52
N ARG A 25 16.86 3.88 3.67
CA ARG A 25 18.09 4.62 3.95
C ARG A 25 17.82 5.79 4.89
N THR A 26 16.68 6.45 4.73
CA THR A 26 16.28 7.63 5.52
C THR A 26 15.57 7.26 6.81
N ASN A 27 14.69 6.25 6.78
CA ASN A 27 13.94 5.83 7.97
C ASN A 27 13.83 4.30 8.06
N ARG A 28 14.63 3.69 8.93
CA ARG A 28 14.61 2.24 9.19
C ARG A 28 13.30 1.76 9.83
N GLU A 29 12.56 2.65 10.47
CA GLU A 29 11.25 2.38 11.06
C GLU A 29 10.09 2.55 10.06
N HIS A 30 10.38 2.86 8.79
CA HIS A 30 9.35 2.91 7.75
C HIS A 30 8.72 1.53 7.52
N THR A 31 7.41 1.49 7.27
CA THR A 31 6.64 0.23 7.15
C THR A 31 7.23 -0.71 6.09
N LEU A 32 7.71 -0.16 4.96
CA LEU A 32 8.30 -0.95 3.86
C LEU A 32 9.61 -1.64 4.23
N CYS A 33 10.31 -1.16 5.26
CA CYS A 33 11.62 -1.68 5.67
C CYS A 33 11.49 -2.81 6.69
N LYS A 34 10.29 -2.98 7.26
CA LYS A 34 10.06 -3.96 8.30
C LYS A 34 9.78 -5.33 7.70
N ARG A 35 10.36 -6.36 8.30
CA ARG A 35 10.21 -7.74 7.82
C ARG A 35 8.79 -8.28 8.06
N PRO A 36 8.23 -9.08 7.13
CA PRO A 36 6.97 -9.80 7.33
C PRO A 36 6.97 -10.62 8.61
N ASN A 37 5.79 -10.83 9.20
CA ASN A 37 5.66 -11.74 10.34
C ASN A 37 5.59 -13.18 9.81
N PRO A 38 6.54 -14.07 10.16
CA PRO A 38 6.54 -15.44 9.65
C PRO A 38 5.31 -16.25 10.09
N ALA A 39 4.66 -15.89 11.19
CA ALA A 39 3.45 -16.55 11.66
C ALA A 39 2.17 -16.13 10.88
N CYS A 40 2.24 -15.08 10.04
CA CYS A 40 1.11 -14.64 9.24
C CYS A 40 1.07 -15.38 7.89
N ILE A 41 0.14 -16.33 7.75
CA ILE A 41 -0.09 -17.04 6.49
C ILE A 41 -1.22 -16.33 5.72
N HIS A 42 -0.86 -15.59 4.67
CA HIS A 42 -1.83 -14.89 3.83
C HIS A 42 -2.55 -15.83 2.86
N LYS A 43 -3.88 -15.90 2.94
CA LYS A 43 -4.71 -16.67 2.00
C LYS A 43 -4.80 -16.02 0.61
N LYS A 44 -4.85 -14.68 0.56
CA LYS A 44 -4.84 -13.86 -0.67
C LYS A 44 -3.90 -12.68 -0.47
N ARG A 45 -3.26 -12.22 -1.56
CA ARG A 45 -2.36 -11.05 -1.58
C ARG A 45 -2.85 -10.07 -2.64
N GLY A 46 -2.68 -8.78 -2.37
CA GLY A 46 -3.08 -7.72 -3.29
C GLY A 46 -4.60 -7.56 -3.38
N LEU A 47 -4.99 -6.69 -4.29
CA LEU A 47 -6.38 -6.44 -4.65
C LEU A 47 -6.73 -7.20 -5.93
N GLU A 48 -7.99 -7.62 -6.04
CA GLU A 48 -8.50 -8.16 -7.31
C GLU A 48 -8.56 -7.05 -8.37
N PRO A 49 -8.48 -7.40 -9.67
CA PRO A 49 -8.58 -6.42 -10.74
C PRO A 49 -9.84 -5.56 -10.60
N GLY A 50 -9.70 -4.24 -10.72
CA GLY A 50 -10.80 -3.29 -10.57
C GLY A 50 -11.20 -2.96 -9.13
N ALA A 51 -10.73 -3.70 -8.11
CA ALA A 51 -11.07 -3.41 -6.73
C ALA A 51 -10.52 -2.05 -6.25
N ALA A 52 -9.34 -1.63 -6.73
CA ALA A 52 -8.80 -0.31 -6.45
C ALA A 52 -9.72 0.82 -6.95
N ALA A 53 -10.22 0.71 -8.19
CA ALA A 53 -11.16 1.67 -8.76
C ALA A 53 -12.50 1.68 -8.02
N PHE A 54 -13.00 0.51 -7.62
CA PHE A 54 -14.20 0.40 -6.81
C PHE A 54 -14.05 1.10 -5.45
N VAL A 55 -12.94 0.83 -4.74
CA VAL A 55 -12.63 1.48 -3.46
C VAL A 55 -12.54 2.99 -3.63
N LEU A 56 -11.82 3.47 -4.66
CA LEU A 56 -11.67 4.90 -4.93
C LEU A 56 -13.02 5.58 -5.19
N LYS A 57 -13.84 4.99 -6.07
CA LYS A 57 -15.18 5.47 -6.40
C LYS A 57 -16.05 5.58 -5.14
N MET A 58 -16.09 4.52 -4.34
CA MET A 58 -16.87 4.51 -3.10
C MET A 58 -16.44 5.64 -2.14
N HIS A 59 -15.14 5.86 -1.97
CA HIS A 59 -14.65 6.95 -1.12
C HIS A 59 -15.04 8.32 -1.67
N ASN A 60 -14.88 8.56 -2.97
CA ASN A 60 -15.20 9.84 -3.59
C ASN A 60 -16.71 10.13 -3.58
N ASP A 61 -17.55 9.11 -3.81
CA ASP A 61 -19.01 9.23 -3.71
C ASP A 61 -19.44 9.66 -2.29
N PHE A 62 -18.87 9.03 -1.24
CA PHE A 62 -19.17 9.41 0.14
C PHE A 62 -18.62 10.78 0.51
N ARG A 63 -17.39 11.11 0.10
CA ARG A 63 -16.79 12.43 0.32
C ARG A 63 -17.64 13.53 -0.31
N SER A 64 -18.19 13.29 -1.51
CA SER A 64 -19.10 14.21 -2.19
C SER A 64 -20.40 14.43 -1.40
N LYS A 65 -21.03 13.36 -0.90
CA LYS A 65 -22.23 13.46 -0.04
C LYS A 65 -21.96 14.28 1.23
N VAL A 66 -20.81 14.08 1.86
CA VAL A 66 -20.39 14.86 3.03
C VAL A 66 -20.17 16.33 2.65
N ALA A 67 -19.48 16.59 1.53
CA ALA A 67 -19.20 17.93 1.05
C ALA A 67 -20.48 18.74 0.79
N LEU A 68 -21.50 18.09 0.22
CA LEU A 68 -22.82 18.68 -0.04
C LEU A 68 -23.70 18.81 1.21
N GLY A 69 -23.27 18.32 2.38
CA GLY A 69 -24.08 18.33 3.60
C GLY A 69 -25.28 17.38 3.54
N GLN A 70 -25.25 16.36 2.67
CA GLN A 70 -26.33 15.40 2.50
C GLN A 70 -26.33 14.30 3.58
N LEU A 71 -25.24 14.19 4.35
CA LEU A 71 -25.13 13.23 5.43
C LEU A 71 -25.61 13.87 6.74
N ARG A 72 -26.70 13.34 7.30
CA ARG A 72 -27.31 13.86 8.54
C ARG A 72 -26.28 13.90 9.67
N GLY A 73 -26.22 15.02 10.38
CA GLY A 73 -25.26 15.25 11.47
C GLY A 73 -23.91 15.81 11.04
N PHE A 74 -23.65 15.95 9.74
CA PHE A 74 -22.44 16.59 9.21
C PHE A 74 -22.80 17.91 8.51
N ARG A 75 -21.95 18.92 8.69
CA ARG A 75 -22.05 20.19 7.94
C ARG A 75 -21.40 20.03 6.56
N PRO A 76 -21.85 20.77 5.54
CA PRO A 76 -21.17 20.80 4.24
C PRO A 76 -19.72 21.26 4.42
N ALA A 77 -18.83 20.75 3.56
CA ALA A 77 -17.41 21.07 3.60
C ALA A 77 -17.09 22.26 2.69
N ALA A 78 -16.15 23.11 3.10
CA ALA A 78 -15.76 24.29 2.32
C ALA A 78 -14.92 23.93 1.07
N ASP A 79 -14.04 22.93 1.19
CA ASP A 79 -13.20 22.43 0.09
C ASP A 79 -12.86 20.95 0.35
N MET A 80 -13.58 20.05 -0.31
CA MET A 80 -13.39 18.59 -0.18
C MET A 80 -12.93 18.02 -1.52
N GLN A 81 -11.62 17.82 -1.65
CA GLN A 81 -11.03 17.35 -2.90
C GLN A 81 -11.32 15.87 -3.19
N GLU A 82 -11.31 15.53 -4.47
CA GLU A 82 -11.41 14.16 -4.94
C GLU A 82 -10.11 13.40 -4.66
N LEU A 83 -10.22 12.14 -4.22
CA LEU A 83 -9.05 11.29 -4.04
C LEU A 83 -8.63 10.68 -5.37
N VAL A 84 -7.32 10.46 -5.49
CA VAL A 84 -6.71 9.64 -6.54
C VAL A 84 -6.08 8.40 -5.91
N TRP A 85 -5.94 7.34 -6.70
CA TRP A 85 -5.23 6.15 -6.25
C TRP A 85 -3.72 6.39 -6.29
N ASP A 86 -3.02 5.93 -5.25
CA ASP A 86 -1.58 6.01 -5.11
C ASP A 86 -1.01 4.62 -4.85
N ASP A 87 -0.17 4.14 -5.76
CA ASP A 87 0.38 2.78 -5.72
C ASP A 87 1.44 2.60 -4.63
N GLU A 88 2.15 3.67 -4.24
CA GLU A 88 3.13 3.62 -3.15
C GLU A 88 2.40 3.42 -1.82
N LEU A 89 1.31 4.15 -1.58
CA LEU A 89 0.46 3.97 -0.41
C LEU A 89 -0.20 2.58 -0.39
N ALA A 90 -0.66 2.08 -1.54
CA ALA A 90 -1.21 0.73 -1.66
C ALA A 90 -0.17 -0.34 -1.28
N GLU A 91 1.08 -0.16 -1.68
CA GLU A 91 2.16 -1.06 -1.32
C GLU A 91 2.48 -1.01 0.18
N VAL A 92 2.58 0.19 0.75
CA VAL A 92 2.77 0.39 2.19
C VAL A 92 1.68 -0.33 3.00
N ALA A 93 0.42 -0.18 2.57
CA ALA A 93 -0.71 -0.86 3.19
C ALA A 93 -0.59 -2.39 3.09
N GLN A 94 -0.20 -2.91 1.92
CA GLN A 94 0.00 -4.34 1.74
C GLN A 94 1.14 -4.88 2.61
N VAL A 95 2.25 -4.15 2.78
CA VAL A 95 3.34 -4.54 3.68
C VAL A 95 2.90 -4.50 5.14
N ARG A 96 2.08 -3.53 5.54
CA ARG A 96 1.49 -3.49 6.89
C ARG A 96 0.71 -4.78 7.19
N ILE A 97 -0.15 -5.21 6.26
CA ILE A 97 -0.94 -6.45 6.39
C ILE A 97 -0.03 -7.67 6.58
N ARG A 98 1.16 -7.69 5.95
CA ARG A 98 2.12 -8.79 6.07
C ARG A 98 2.69 -9.01 7.47
N ARG A 99 2.48 -8.06 8.37
CA ARG A 99 3.06 -8.07 9.72
C ARG A 99 2.00 -8.28 10.80
N THR A 100 0.78 -7.89 10.53
CA THR A 100 -0.33 -8.08 11.45
C THR A 100 -0.76 -9.54 11.45
N LEU A 101 -0.70 -10.19 12.61
CA LEU A 101 -1.57 -11.33 12.86
C LEU A 101 -2.98 -10.74 12.86
N ARG A 102 -3.77 -11.03 11.81
CA ARG A 102 -5.21 -10.80 11.92
C ARG A 102 -5.64 -11.59 13.15
N HIS A 103 -6.28 -10.94 14.13
CA HIS A 103 -7.06 -11.68 15.12
C HIS A 103 -8.05 -12.53 14.32
N VAL A 104 -7.70 -13.79 14.08
CA VAL A 104 -8.68 -14.82 13.78
C VAL A 104 -9.56 -14.83 15.03
N ASP A 105 -10.84 -14.61 14.83
CA ASP A 105 -11.91 -14.52 15.84
C ASP A 105 -12.16 -13.15 16.50
N ARG A 106 -12.78 -12.24 15.72
CA ARG A 106 -13.82 -11.35 16.28
C ARG A 106 -15.04 -11.18 15.36
N SER A 107 -15.18 -12.02 14.33
CA SER A 107 -16.32 -12.01 13.40
C SER A 107 -17.26 -13.20 13.58
N SER A 108 -17.19 -13.92 14.70
CA SER A 108 -18.30 -14.77 15.18
C SER A 108 -19.33 -13.99 16.01
N SER A 109 -19.13 -12.67 16.19
CA SER A 109 -20.20 -11.80 16.72
C SER A 109 -21.09 -11.35 15.54
N PRO A 110 -22.40 -11.64 15.55
CA PRO A 110 -23.32 -11.15 14.55
C PRO A 110 -23.28 -9.62 14.54
N VAL A 111 -23.10 -9.02 13.36
CA VAL A 111 -23.38 -7.60 13.16
C VAL A 111 -24.90 -7.50 13.26
N SER A 112 -25.42 -7.19 14.45
CA SER A 112 -26.82 -6.85 14.62
C SER A 112 -27.12 -5.63 13.77
N ASP A 113 -28.14 -5.78 12.93
CA ASP A 113 -28.73 -4.75 12.08
C ASP A 113 -28.81 -3.41 12.80
N VAL A 114 -28.32 -2.34 12.17
CA VAL A 114 -28.76 -0.99 12.49
C VAL A 114 -29.65 -0.54 11.35
N SER A 115 -30.92 -0.90 11.48
CA SER A 115 -32.03 -0.20 10.83
C SER A 115 -32.16 1.17 11.49
N SER A 116 -32.10 2.23 10.71
CA SER A 116 -32.73 3.53 10.98
C SER A 116 -32.85 4.32 9.69
#